data_AF-A0A453RS04-F1
#
_entry.id   AF-A0A453RS04-F1
#
_cell.length_a   1.000
_cell.length_b   1.000
_cell.length_c   1.000
_cell.angle_alpha   90.00
_cell.angle_beta   90.00
_cell.angle_gamma   90.00
#
_symmetry.space_group_name_H-M   'P 1'
#
loop_
_entity.id
_entity.type
_entity.pdbx_description
1 polymer ?
#
loop_
_entity_poly.entity_id
_entity_poly.type
_entity_poly.pdbx_seq_one_letter_code
_entity_poly.pdbx_strand_id
1 'polypeptide(L)'
;MLRPKPVEYEQRRTMIDVFNKIAKDIFGKKDDFPVVEPFGSFTMDLFTTKSDLDLSVNFSNDMDGQFARKDKISVIRKFAKVLHKHQ
;
A
#
# COMPACT_ATOMS: atom_id res chain seq x y z
N MET A 1 15.52 -23.31 -1.54
CA MET A 1 15.20 -22.53 -0.33
C MET A 1 14.13 -21.52 -0.72
N LEU A 2 12.96 -21.53 -0.07
CA LEU A 2 11.83 -20.64 -0.40
C LEU A 2 11.89 -19.28 0.29
N ARG A 3 12.93 -19.05 1.10
CA ARG A 3 13.11 -17.79 1.82
C ARG A 3 13.56 -16.68 0.87
N PRO A 4 13.00 -15.48 1.01
CA PRO A 4 13.37 -14.36 0.16
C PRO A 4 14.82 -13.91 0.39
N LYS A 5 15.46 -13.43 -0.67
CA LYS A 5 16.78 -12.80 -0.64
C LYS A 5 16.67 -11.34 -0.20
N PRO A 6 17.74 -10.74 0.36
CA PRO A 6 17.73 -9.33 0.78
C PRO A 6 17.21 -8.35 -0.29
N VAL A 7 17.61 -8.55 -1.55
CA VAL A 7 17.16 -7.75 -2.70
C VAL A 7 15.64 -7.77 -2.90
N GLU A 8 14.96 -8.87 -2.57
CA GLU A 8 13.51 -8.98 -2.72
C GLU A 8 12.76 -8.18 -1.65
N TYR A 9 13.35 -8.04 -0.45
CA TYR A 9 12.83 -7.10 0.56
C TYR A 9 13.01 -5.66 0.10
N GLU A 10 14.17 -5.31 -0.47
CA GLU A 10 14.45 -3.96 -0.98
C GLU A 10 13.50 -3.57 -2.11
N GLN A 11 13.24 -4.50 -3.04
CA GLN A 11 12.27 -4.30 -4.12
C GLN A 11 10.86 -4.04 -3.58
N ARG A 12 10.40 -4.83 -2.59
CA ARG A 12 9.09 -4.61 -1.96
C ARG A 12 9.01 -3.30 -1.20
N ARG A 13 10.06 -2.91 -0.46
CA ARG A 13 10.15 -1.60 0.19
C ARG A 13 10.07 -0.46 -0.83
N THR A 14 10.80 -0.59 -1.93
CA THR A 14 10.75 0.40 -3.03
C THR A 14 9.35 0.50 -3.63
N MET A 15 8.63 -0.62 -3.81
CA MET A 15 7.24 -0.59 -4.26
C MET A 15 6.34 0.14 -3.26
N ILE A 16 6.48 -0.11 -1.95
CA ILE A 16 5.72 0.58 -0.91
C ILE A 16 5.95 2.11 -0.97
N ASP A 17 7.19 2.54 -1.18
CA ASP A 17 7.52 3.96 -1.34
C ASP A 17 6.88 4.58 -2.58
N VAL A 18 6.83 3.84 -3.69
CA VAL A 18 6.13 4.26 -4.92
C VAL A 18 4.63 4.41 -4.66
N PHE A 19 3.99 3.44 -4.02
CA PHE A 19 2.56 3.54 -3.69
C PHE A 19 2.26 4.70 -2.73
N ASN A 20 3.16 4.98 -1.78
CA ASN A 20 3.05 6.16 -0.90
C ASN A 20 3.10 7.47 -1.68
N LYS A 21 3.98 7.58 -2.69
CA LYS A 21 4.03 8.76 -3.56
C LYS A 21 2.74 8.91 -4.36
N ILE A 22 2.25 7.82 -4.96
CA ILE A 22 0.98 7.80 -5.69
C ILE A 22 -0.18 8.25 -4.78
N ALA A 23 -0.24 7.77 -3.53
CA ALA A 23 -1.28 8.17 -2.59
C ALA A 23 -1.24 9.68 -2.31
N LYS A 24 -0.05 10.24 -2.07
CA LYS A 24 0.16 11.67 -1.86
C LYS A 24 -0.26 12.49 -3.07
N ASP A 25 0.04 12.03 -4.27
CA ASP A 25 -0.33 12.71 -5.52
C ASP A 25 -1.85 12.71 -5.76
N ILE A 26 -2.54 11.61 -5.40
CA ILE A 26 -4.00 11.48 -5.58
C ILE A 26 -4.79 12.29 -4.55
N PHE A 27 -4.37 12.26 -3.29
CA PHE A 27 -5.17 12.73 -2.15
C PHE A 27 -4.63 14.01 -1.51
N GLY A 28 -3.43 14.46 -1.89
CA GLY A 28 -2.74 15.56 -1.23
C GLY A 28 -2.12 15.14 0.10
N LYS A 29 -1.46 16.09 0.76
CA LYS A 29 -0.79 15.89 2.04
C LYS A 29 -1.49 16.74 3.10
N LYS A 30 -2.47 16.17 3.80
CA LYS A 30 -3.06 16.78 5.00
C LYS A 30 -2.71 15.88 6.18
N ASP A 31 -2.03 16.46 7.17
CA ASP A 31 -1.83 15.84 8.49
C ASP A 31 -1.26 14.41 8.42
N ASP A 32 -0.16 14.22 7.68
CA ASP A 32 0.55 12.94 7.49
C ASP A 32 -0.20 11.80 6.77
N PHE A 33 -1.47 12.01 6.38
CA PHE A 33 -2.30 11.03 5.67
C PHE A 33 -2.63 11.44 4.21
N PRO A 34 -2.96 10.45 3.34
CA PRO A 34 -2.92 9.01 3.59
C PRO A 34 -1.51 8.41 3.50
N VAL A 35 -1.29 7.31 4.23
CA VAL A 35 -0.07 6.49 4.20
C VAL A 35 -0.39 5.10 3.66
N VAL A 36 0.52 4.54 2.87
CA VAL A 36 0.45 3.14 2.43
C VAL A 36 1.41 2.32 3.26
N GLU A 37 0.91 1.27 3.91
CA GLU A 37 1.69 0.41 4.79
C GLU A 37 1.65 -1.04 4.32
N PRO A 38 2.74 -1.81 4.49
CA PRO A 38 2.72 -3.23 4.22
C PRO A 38 1.78 -3.96 5.17
N PHE A 39 1.18 -5.04 4.67
CA PHE A 39 0.40 -5.97 5.47
C PHE A 39 0.72 -7.42 5.11
N GLY A 40 0.04 -8.35 5.77
CA GLY A 40 0.06 -9.77 5.41
C GLY A 40 1.43 -10.43 5.51
N SER A 41 1.72 -11.31 4.56
CA SER A 41 2.90 -12.20 4.62
C SER A 41 4.24 -11.47 4.66
N PHE A 42 4.31 -10.25 4.13
CA PHE A 42 5.53 -9.45 4.12
C PHE A 42 5.91 -8.95 5.53
N THR A 43 4.95 -8.51 6.34
CA THR A 43 5.22 -8.01 7.70
C THR A 43 5.52 -9.13 8.69
N MET A 44 5.10 -10.36 8.39
CA MET A 44 5.33 -11.54 9.22
C MET A 44 6.64 -12.29 8.90
N ASP A 45 7.41 -11.82 7.91
CA ASP A 45 8.62 -12.51 7.42
C ASP A 45 8.31 -13.93 6.86
N LEU A 46 7.10 -14.12 6.34
CA LEU A 46 6.60 -15.41 5.82
C LEU A 46 6.36 -15.42 4.31
N PHE A 47 6.65 -14.33 3.61
CA PHE A 47 6.48 -14.28 2.17
C PHE A 47 7.53 -15.14 1.43
N THR A 48 7.17 -15.55 0.23
CA THR A 48 8.08 -16.18 -0.73
C THR A 48 8.21 -15.28 -1.95
N THR A 49 9.15 -15.60 -2.83
CA THR A 49 9.35 -14.83 -4.09
C THR A 49 8.10 -14.72 -4.96
N LYS A 50 7.16 -15.66 -4.83
CA LYS A 50 5.89 -15.71 -5.55
C LYS A 50 4.70 -15.15 -4.77
N SER A 51 4.87 -14.81 -3.50
CA SER A 51 3.79 -14.24 -2.70
C SER A 51 3.47 -12.84 -3.18
N ASP A 52 2.20 -12.45 -3.11
CA ASP A 52 1.81 -11.06 -3.38
C ASP A 52 2.39 -10.10 -2.33
N LEU A 53 2.30 -8.80 -2.61
CA LEU A 53 2.59 -7.74 -1.65
C LEU A 53 1.25 -7.10 -1.22
N ASP A 54 0.77 -7.51 -0.04
CA ASP A 54 -0.44 -6.95 0.54
C ASP A 54 -0.15 -5.54 1.11
N LEU A 55 -1.00 -4.58 0.77
CA LEU A 55 -0.87 -3.18 1.18
C LEU A 55 -2.16 -2.68 1.83
N SER A 56 -2.04 -1.89 2.90
CA SER A 56 -3.13 -1.11 3.48
C SER A 56 -2.97 0.37 3.12
N VAL A 57 -4.08 1.07 2.86
CA VAL A 57 -4.10 2.52 2.69
C VAL A 57 -4.83 3.13 3.87
N ASN A 58 -4.11 3.86 4.71
CA ASN A 58 -4.62 4.39 5.97
C ASN A 58 -4.83 5.90 5.84
N PHE A 59 -5.99 6.39 6.28
CA PHE A 59 -6.41 7.80 6.17
C PHE A 59 -6.44 8.52 7.53
N SER A 60 -6.21 7.78 8.62
CA SER A 60 -6.17 8.26 9.99
C SER A 60 -5.35 7.29 10.85
N ASN A 61 -4.89 7.74 12.02
CA ASN A 61 -4.31 6.90 13.07
C ASN A 61 -5.39 6.34 14.04
N ASP A 62 -6.65 6.77 13.87
CA ASP A 62 -7.78 6.26 14.62
C ASP A 62 -8.11 4.83 14.19
N MET A 63 -7.87 3.89 15.10
CA MET A 63 -8.11 2.45 14.90
C MET A 63 -9.59 2.08 15.04
N ASP A 64 -10.38 2.92 15.71
CA ASP A 64 -11.82 2.74 15.92
C ASP A 64 -12.64 3.54 14.89
N GLY A 65 -11.95 4.38 14.11
CA GLY A 65 -12.51 5.22 13.06
C GLY A 65 -13.21 4.40 11.98
N GLN A 66 -14.52 4.62 11.81
CA GLN A 66 -15.26 3.98 10.73
C GLN A 66 -14.99 4.67 9.39
N PHE A 67 -14.17 4.03 8.56
CA PHE A 67 -14.01 4.44 7.16
C PHE A 67 -15.15 3.86 6.30
N ALA A 68 -16.07 4.71 5.85
CA ALA A 68 -17.29 4.27 5.18
C ALA A 68 -16.99 3.49 3.88
N ARG A 69 -17.80 2.46 3.61
CA ARG A 69 -17.62 1.58 2.43
C ARG A 69 -17.55 2.35 1.10
N LYS A 70 -18.36 3.40 0.95
CA LYS A 70 -18.37 4.24 -0.26
C LYS A 70 -17.01 4.92 -0.48
N ASP A 71 -16.36 5.35 0.60
CA ASP A 71 -15.08 6.05 0.54
C ASP A 71 -13.95 5.06 0.24
N LYS A 72 -13.99 3.84 0.83
CA LYS A 72 -13.12 2.71 0.44
C LYS A 72 -13.16 2.45 -1.07
N ILE A 73 -14.36 2.34 -1.63
CA ILE A 73 -14.54 2.09 -3.08
C ILE A 73 -13.99 3.27 -3.91
N SER A 74 -14.26 4.51 -3.48
CA SER A 74 -13.74 5.70 -4.13
C SER A 74 -12.21 5.73 -4.17
N VAL A 75 -11.56 5.39 -3.05
CA VAL A 75 -10.10 5.29 -2.95
C VAL A 75 -9.55 4.27 -3.93
N ILE A 76 -10.08 3.04 -3.92
CA ILE A 76 -9.63 1.95 -4.81
C ILE A 76 -9.77 2.37 -6.29
N ARG A 77 -10.89 3.00 -6.66
CA ARG A 77 -11.10 3.49 -8.03
C ARG A 77 -10.09 4.55 -8.46
N LYS A 78 -9.72 5.46 -7.55
CA LYS A 78 -8.70 6.49 -7.84
C LYS A 78 -7.33 5.86 -8.08
N PHE A 79 -6.91 4.91 -7.24
CA PHE A 79 -5.68 4.14 -7.46
C PHE A 79 -5.71 3.41 -8.79
N ALA A 80 -6.78 2.65 -9.08
CA ALA A 80 -6.92 1.92 -10.34
C ALA A 80 -6.78 2.84 -11.56
N LYS A 81 -7.38 4.05 -11.51
CA LYS A 81 -7.28 5.04 -12.59
C LYS A 81 -5.85 5.54 -12.80
N VAL A 82 -5.08 5.75 -11.74
CA VAL A 82 -3.67 6.18 -11.87
C VAL A 82 -2.80 5.04 -12.38
N LEU A 83 -2.93 3.85 -11.79
CA LEU A 83 -2.13 2.69 -12.19
C LEU A 83 -2.36 2.31 -13.66
N HIS A 84 -3.61 2.32 -14.13
CA HIS A 84 -3.93 2.04 -15.53
C HIS A 84 -3.32 3.06 -16.50
N LYS A 85 -3.05 4.30 -16.07
CA LYS A 85 -2.36 5.29 -16.93
C LYS A 85 -0.86 5.02 -17.10
N HIS A 86 -0.30 4.16 -16.26
CA HIS A 86 1.12 3.81 -16.25
C HIS A 86 1.38 2.37 -16.75
N GLN A 87 0.37 1.72 -17.33
CA GLN A 87 0.48 0.45 -18.06
C GLN A 87 0.68 0.72 -19.55
#